data_AF-A0A957KMW9-F1
#
_entry.id   AF-A0A957KMW9-F1
#
_cell.length_a   1.000
_cell.length_b   1.000
_cell.length_c   1.000
_cell.angle_alpha   90.00
_cell.angle_beta   90.00
_cell.angle_gamma   90.00
#
_symmetry.space_group_name_H-M   'P 1'
#
loop_
_entity.id
_entity.type
_entity.pdbx_description
1 polymer ?
#
loop_
_entity_poly.entity_id
_entity_poly.type
_entity_poly.pdbx_seq_one_letter_code
_entity_poly.pdbx_strand_id
1 'polypeptide(L)'
;LKFYASVRLDMRRIESIKQGDQVVGNRTRATVKKNKVAAPFRTAEFDIMYNEGISTVGDLLDLGVTYDILVKRGAYYRYNDEPIGQGRESSKEYLRQNPAVAAEIDALIREKAGLPVRQAGA
;
A
#
# COMPACT_ATOMS: atom_id res chain seq x y z
N LEU A 1 -13.47 13.89 -22.57
CA LEU A 1 -12.76 13.61 -21.29
C LEU A 1 -11.26 13.98 -21.27
N LYS A 2 -10.45 13.64 -22.29
CA LYS A 2 -8.97 13.82 -22.30
C LYS A 2 -8.47 15.24 -21.93
N PHE A 3 -9.12 16.27 -22.44
CA PHE A 3 -8.71 17.67 -22.25
C PHE A 3 -9.24 18.27 -20.94
N TYR A 4 -10.46 17.92 -20.54
CA TYR A 4 -11.13 18.46 -19.35
C TYR A 4 -10.70 17.80 -18.03
N ALA A 5 -10.33 16.52 -18.03
CA ALA A 5 -9.90 15.85 -16.80
C ALA A 5 -8.63 16.49 -16.21
N SER A 6 -8.67 16.85 -14.92
CA SER A 6 -7.51 17.38 -14.19
C SER A 6 -6.52 16.28 -13.82
N VAL A 7 -7.01 15.07 -13.54
CA VAL A 7 -6.21 13.88 -13.25
C VAL A 7 -6.65 12.73 -14.16
N ARG A 8 -5.70 11.97 -14.69
CA ARG A 8 -5.95 10.74 -15.45
C ARG A 8 -5.02 9.64 -14.98
N LEU A 9 -5.63 8.52 -14.58
CA LEU A 9 -4.94 7.32 -14.14
C LEU A 9 -5.06 6.26 -15.26
N ASP A 10 -3.95 5.64 -15.62
CA ASP A 10 -3.87 4.46 -16.48
C ASP A 10 -3.58 3.27 -15.58
N MET A 11 -4.56 2.38 -15.40
CA MET A 11 -4.46 1.20 -14.54
C MET A 11 -4.23 -0.04 -15.39
N ARG A 12 -3.21 -0.82 -15.05
CA ARG A 12 -2.86 -2.07 -15.74
C ARG A 12 -2.59 -3.17 -14.74
N ARG A 13 -3.17 -4.34 -14.97
CA ARG A 13 -2.81 -5.55 -14.23
C ARG A 13 -1.39 -5.98 -14.63
N ILE A 14 -0.54 -6.19 -13.64
CA ILE A 14 0.84 -6.67 -13.82
C ILE A 14 0.87 -8.19 -13.65
N GLU A 15 0.39 -8.67 -12.51
CA GLU A 15 0.54 -10.05 -12.08
C GLU A 15 -0.71 -10.53 -11.34
N SER A 16 -0.99 -11.83 -11.42
CA SER A 16 -2.06 -12.48 -10.67
C SER A 16 -1.48 -13.03 -9.37
N ILE A 17 -2.03 -12.61 -8.24
CA ILE A 17 -1.65 -13.11 -6.91
C ILE A 17 -2.34 -14.44 -6.70
N LYS A 18 -1.54 -15.49 -6.49
CA LYS A 18 -2.03 -16.86 -6.25
C LYS A 18 -1.73 -17.29 -4.82
N GLN A 19 -2.67 -18.00 -4.22
CA GLN A 19 -2.48 -18.70 -2.96
C GLN A 19 -2.77 -20.18 -3.19
N GLY A 20 -1.69 -20.99 -3.26
CA GLY A 20 -1.78 -22.34 -3.79
C GLY A 20 -2.23 -22.33 -5.26
N ASP A 21 -3.28 -23.07 -5.58
CA ASP A 21 -3.84 -23.16 -6.93
C ASP A 21 -4.90 -22.09 -7.26
N GLN A 22 -5.33 -21.30 -6.27
CA GLN A 22 -6.38 -20.30 -6.47
C GLN A 22 -5.80 -18.91 -6.70
N VAL A 23 -6.38 -18.17 -7.66
CA VAL A 23 -6.05 -16.75 -7.88
C VAL A 23 -6.87 -15.91 -6.90
N VAL A 24 -6.19 -15.32 -5.91
CA VAL A 24 -6.81 -14.56 -4.81
C VAL A 24 -6.86 -13.05 -5.08
N GLY A 25 -6.08 -12.55 -6.05
CA GLY A 25 -6.07 -11.14 -6.40
C GLY A 25 -5.20 -10.81 -7.61
N ASN A 26 -5.03 -9.52 -7.86
CA ASN A 26 -4.23 -8.97 -8.94
C ASN A 26 -3.36 -7.82 -8.43
N ARG A 27 -2.05 -7.88 -8.70
CA ARG A 27 -1.16 -6.74 -8.55
C ARG A 27 -1.38 -5.79 -9.72
N THR A 28 -1.72 -4.55 -9.42
CA THR A 28 -2.10 -3.54 -10.40
C THR A 28 -1.18 -2.34 -10.32
N ARG A 29 -0.70 -1.86 -11.47
CA ARG A 29 0.05 -0.61 -11.59
C ARG A 29 -0.88 0.50 -12.05
N ALA A 30 -0.95 1.58 -11.29
CA ALA A 30 -1.58 2.82 -11.70
C ALA A 30 -0.50 3.84 -12.10
N THR A 31 -0.59 4.35 -13.33
CA THR A 31 0.28 5.41 -13.84
C THR A 31 -0.51 6.70 -13.99
N VAL A 32 -0.03 7.79 -13.40
CA VAL A 32 -0.66 9.10 -13.52
C VAL A 32 -0.29 9.72 -14.87
N LYS A 33 -1.08 9.49 -15.92
CA LYS A 33 -0.83 10.00 -17.28
C LYS A 33 -1.08 11.50 -17.43
N LYS A 34 -1.91 12.08 -16.56
CA LYS A 34 -2.16 13.53 -16.51
C LYS A 34 -2.38 13.93 -15.06
N ASN A 35 -1.69 14.98 -14.63
CA ASN A 35 -1.89 15.61 -13.32
C ASN A 35 -1.73 17.12 -13.51
N LYS A 36 -2.76 17.90 -13.19
CA LYS A 36 -2.73 19.37 -13.23
C LYS A 36 -2.41 20.01 -11.86
N VAL A 37 -2.29 19.21 -10.80
CA VAL A 37 -2.11 19.70 -9.41
C VAL A 37 -0.70 19.43 -8.88
N ALA A 38 -0.06 18.34 -9.33
CA ALA A 38 1.30 17.97 -8.95
C ALA A 38 2.03 17.31 -10.13
N ALA A 39 3.28 16.87 -9.90
CA ALA A 39 4.10 16.22 -10.91
C ALA A 39 3.37 15.04 -11.59
N PRO A 40 3.28 15.02 -12.94
CA PRO A 40 2.68 13.91 -13.68
C PRO A 40 3.64 12.71 -13.78
N PHE A 41 3.15 11.61 -14.35
CA PHE A 41 3.88 10.37 -14.67
C PHE A 41 4.41 9.54 -13.49
N ARG A 42 3.99 9.84 -12.27
CA ARG A 42 4.22 8.96 -11.13
C ARG A 42 3.47 7.63 -11.30
N THR A 43 4.09 6.55 -10.81
CA THR A 43 3.51 5.21 -10.79
C THR A 43 3.30 4.76 -9.35
N ALA A 44 2.19 4.08 -9.11
CA ALA A 44 1.92 3.37 -7.87
C ALA A 44 1.59 1.92 -8.20
N GLU A 45 2.03 1.00 -7.35
CA GLU A 45 1.67 -0.41 -7.41
C GLU A 45 0.94 -0.76 -6.14
N PHE A 46 -0.16 -1.50 -6.29
CA PHE A 46 -0.96 -1.97 -5.18
C PHE A 46 -1.66 -3.27 -5.54
N ASP A 47 -2.04 -4.00 -4.51
CA ASP A 47 -2.71 -5.29 -4.63
C ASP A 47 -4.23 -5.11 -4.55
N ILE A 48 -4.96 -5.67 -5.53
CA ILE A 48 -6.42 -5.71 -5.55
C ILE A 48 -6.85 -7.16 -5.30
N MET A 49 -7.45 -7.41 -4.15
CA MET A 49 -7.99 -8.71 -3.76
C MET A 49 -9.45 -8.83 -4.21
N TYR A 50 -9.88 -9.99 -4.71
CA TYR A 50 -11.23 -10.12 -5.31
C TYR A 50 -12.38 -9.91 -4.33
N ASN A 51 -12.18 -10.21 -3.04
CA ASN A 51 -13.21 -10.10 -2.01
C ASN A 51 -13.04 -8.91 -1.06
N GLU A 52 -11.87 -8.27 -1.04
CA GLU A 52 -11.56 -7.15 -0.12
C GLU A 52 -11.32 -5.83 -0.84
N GLY A 53 -11.16 -5.84 -2.17
CA GLY A 53 -10.79 -4.65 -2.93
C GLY A 53 -9.31 -4.30 -2.76
N ILE A 54 -9.01 -3.00 -2.64
CA ILE A 54 -7.62 -2.52 -2.54
C ILE A 54 -7.05 -2.85 -1.16
N SER A 55 -5.94 -3.60 -1.13
CA SER A 55 -5.29 -4.03 0.10
C SER A 55 -4.46 -2.91 0.73
N THR A 56 -5.13 -1.98 1.42
CA THR A 56 -4.47 -0.84 2.07
C THR A 56 -3.39 -1.29 3.07
N VAL A 57 -3.62 -2.41 3.76
CA VAL A 57 -2.68 -2.96 4.74
C VAL A 57 -1.44 -3.55 4.05
N GLY A 58 -1.60 -4.16 2.87
CA GLY A 58 -0.47 -4.65 2.08
C GLY A 58 0.43 -3.50 1.61
N ASP A 59 -0.19 -2.42 1.12
CA ASP A 59 0.52 -1.22 0.69
C ASP A 59 1.25 -0.55 1.85
N LEU A 60 0.63 -0.51 3.05
CA LEU A 60 1.25 0.04 4.26
C LEU A 60 2.53 -0.70 4.65
N LEU A 61 2.55 -2.03 4.51
CA LEU A 61 3.77 -2.82 4.76
C LEU A 61 4.88 -2.48 3.76
N ASP A 62 4.55 -2.41 2.47
CA ASP A 62 5.53 -2.12 1.42
C ASP A 62 6.09 -0.70 1.55
N LEU A 63 5.23 0.27 1.79
CA LEU A 63 5.62 1.65 2.04
C LEU A 63 6.41 1.77 3.34
N GLY A 64 6.00 1.07 4.40
CA GLY A 64 6.70 1.06 5.69
C GLY A 64 8.13 0.55 5.56
N VAL A 65 8.37 -0.50 4.75
CA VAL A 65 9.73 -0.97 4.44
C VAL A 65 10.47 0.03 3.56
N THR A 66 9.81 0.60 2.55
CA THR A 66 10.43 1.58 1.63
C THR A 66 10.90 2.85 2.33
N TYR A 67 10.16 3.29 3.36
CA TYR A 67 10.50 4.46 4.16
C TYR A 67 11.30 4.13 5.44
N ASP A 68 11.85 2.92 5.55
CA ASP A 68 12.63 2.46 6.72
C ASP A 68 11.92 2.64 8.07
N ILE A 69 10.59 2.50 8.09
CA ILE A 69 9.77 2.48 9.31
C ILE A 69 9.61 1.03 9.80
N LEU A 70 9.47 0.10 8.84
CA LEU A 70 9.42 -1.33 9.10
C LEU A 70 10.74 -1.96 8.67
N VAL A 71 11.29 -2.81 9.53
CA VAL A 71 12.53 -3.54 9.25
C VAL A 71 12.19 -4.97 8.86
N LYS A 72 12.57 -5.35 7.64
CA LYS A 72 12.46 -6.73 7.15
C LYS A 72 13.76 -7.48 7.45
N ARG A 73 13.73 -8.44 8.38
CA ARG A 73 14.84 -9.36 8.65
C ARG A 73 14.49 -10.76 8.16
N GLY A 74 14.96 -11.10 6.96
CA GLY A 74 14.63 -12.35 6.30
C GLY A 74 13.13 -12.46 6.01
N ALA A 75 12.46 -13.44 6.64
CA ALA A 75 11.01 -13.62 6.54
C ALA A 75 10.23 -12.80 7.57
N TYR A 76 10.86 -12.15 8.55
CA TYR A 76 10.17 -11.44 9.63
C TYR A 76 10.08 -9.94 9.38
N TYR A 77 8.91 -9.37 9.68
CA TYR A 77 8.69 -7.92 9.74
C TYR A 77 8.76 -7.45 11.20
N ARG A 78 9.43 -6.33 11.42
CA ARG A 78 9.54 -5.70 12.74
C ARG A 78 9.14 -4.23 12.68
N TYR A 79 8.49 -3.77 13.74
CA TYR A 79 8.16 -2.38 13.99
C TYR A 79 8.67 -2.01 15.37
N ASN A 80 9.48 -0.94 15.49
CA ASN A 80 10.08 -0.52 16.76
C ASN A 80 10.71 -1.68 17.56
N ASP A 81 11.48 -2.54 16.86
CA ASP A 81 12.11 -3.77 17.37
C ASP A 81 11.16 -4.90 17.82
N GLU A 82 9.85 -4.70 17.80
CA GLU A 82 8.87 -5.75 18.05
C GLU A 82 8.56 -6.56 16.76
N PRO A 83 8.49 -7.90 16.84
CA PRO A 83 8.11 -8.74 15.71
C PRO A 83 6.61 -8.62 15.43
N ILE A 84 6.25 -8.14 14.24
CA ILE A 84 4.86 -8.08 13.75
C ILE A 84 4.37 -9.45 13.30
N GLY A 85 5.21 -10.17 12.54
CA GLY A 85 4.79 -11.42 11.93
C GLY A 85 5.84 -12.03 11.00
N GLN A 86 5.60 -13.30 10.68
CA GLN A 86 6.41 -14.05 9.72
C GLN A 86 5.73 -14.01 8.35
N GLY A 87 6.37 -13.34 7.41
CA GLY A 87 5.90 -13.20 6.03
C GLY A 87 4.87 -12.09 5.87
N ARG A 88 4.47 -11.88 4.61
CA ARG A 88 3.55 -10.79 4.22
C ARG A 88 2.13 -11.02 4.74
N GLU A 89 1.62 -12.25 4.65
CA GLU A 89 0.23 -12.56 5.07
C GLU A 89 0.03 -12.42 6.58
N SER A 90 0.92 -13.00 7.39
CA SER A 90 0.83 -12.87 8.85
C SER A 90 0.93 -11.41 9.30
N SER A 91 1.80 -10.63 8.65
CA SER A 91 1.96 -9.20 8.97
C SER A 91 0.74 -8.37 8.57
N LYS A 92 0.08 -8.72 7.45
CA LYS A 92 -1.20 -8.11 7.06
C LYS A 92 -2.28 -8.39 8.11
N GLU A 93 -2.35 -9.63 8.58
CA GLU A 93 -3.34 -10.01 9.59
C GLU A 93 -3.12 -9.30 10.92
N TYR A 94 -1.87 -9.18 11.38
CA TYR A 94 -1.54 -8.41 12.58
C TYR A 94 -1.99 -6.94 12.48
N LEU A 95 -1.73 -6.28 11.36
CA LEU A 95 -2.12 -4.88 11.15
C LEU A 95 -3.64 -4.70 11.02
N ARG A 96 -4.36 -5.69 10.48
CA ARG A 96 -5.84 -5.67 10.50
C ARG A 96 -6.39 -5.76 11.91
N GLN A 97 -5.78 -6.60 12.76
CA GLN A 97 -6.20 -6.79 14.14
C GLN A 97 -5.81 -5.62 15.05
N ASN A 98 -4.74 -4.89 14.69
CA ASN A 98 -4.21 -3.76 15.45
C ASN A 98 -4.33 -2.45 14.65
N PRO A 99 -5.54 -1.89 14.47
CA PRO A 99 -5.75 -0.68 13.67
C PRO A 99 -5.05 0.56 14.24
N ALA A 100 -4.79 0.61 15.55
CA ALA A 100 -4.03 1.67 16.17
C ALA A 100 -2.58 1.72 15.64
N VAL A 101 -1.91 0.57 15.57
CA VAL A 101 -0.55 0.44 15.04
C VAL A 101 -0.53 0.75 13.54
N ALA A 102 -1.54 0.31 12.79
CA ALA A 102 -1.65 0.63 11.37
C ALA A 102 -1.80 2.15 11.13
N ALA A 103 -2.59 2.84 11.95
CA ALA A 103 -2.76 4.29 11.85
C ALA A 103 -1.48 5.06 12.23
N GLU A 104 -0.75 4.59 13.23
CA GLU A 104 0.55 5.14 13.61
C GLU A 104 1.56 5.03 12.47
N ILE A 105 1.68 3.85 11.87
CA ILE A 105 2.56 3.62 10.72
C ILE A 105 2.14 4.48 9.51
N ASP A 106 0.84 4.61 9.21
CA ASP A 106 0.36 5.50 8.12
C ASP A 106 0.74 6.96 8.38
N ALA A 107 0.62 7.43 9.62
CA ALA A 107 1.01 8.79 10.00
C ALA A 107 2.52 9.03 9.80
N LEU A 108 3.36 8.10 10.27
CA LEU A 108 4.82 8.17 10.10
C LEU A 108 5.24 8.13 8.62
N ILE A 109 4.59 7.27 7.81
CA ILE A 109 4.83 7.21 6.35
C ILE A 109 4.49 8.55 5.70
N ARG A 110 3.34 9.13 6.06
CA ARG A 110 2.90 10.44 5.52
C ARG A 110 3.83 11.57 5.92
N GLU A 111 4.28 11.58 7.17
CA GLU A 111 5.23 12.58 7.66
C GLU A 111 6.54 12.51 6.86
N LYS A 112 7.13 11.32 6.69
CA LYS A 112 8.32 11.13 5.85
C LYS A 112 8.09 11.49 4.37
N ALA A 113 6.88 11.28 3.86
CA ALA A 113 6.51 11.64 2.49
C ALA A 113 6.14 13.13 2.33
N GLY A 114 6.12 13.92 3.41
CA GLY A 114 5.71 15.33 3.39
C GLY A 114 4.21 15.54 3.11
N LEU A 115 3.37 14.56 3.45
CA LEU A 115 1.93 14.56 3.24
C LEU A 115 1.18 14.83 4.55
N PRO A 116 -0.01 15.46 4.49
CA PRO A 116 -0.83 15.65 5.67
C PRO A 116 -1.30 14.31 6.24
N VAL A 117 -1.35 14.23 7.57
CA VAL A 117 -1.88 13.08 8.31
C VAL A 117 -3.32 12.85 7.91
N ARG A 118 -3.68 11.59 7.63
CA ARG A 118 -5.05 11.22 7.31
C ARG A 118 -5.88 11.30 8.58
N GLN A 119 -6.83 12.23 8.64
CA GLN A 119 -7.82 12.20 9.70
C GLN A 119 -8.77 11.03 9.44
N ALA A 120 -8.96 10.17 10.43
CA ALA A 120 -9.90 9.05 10.34
C ALA A 120 -11.34 9.59 10.28
N GLY A 121 -11.89 9.74 9.07
CA GLY A 121 -13.29 10.18 8.91
C GLY A 121 -13.64 10.93 7.62
N ALA A 122 -12.91 10.76 6.53
CA ALA A 122 -13.28 11.30 5.21
C ALA A 122 -13.24 10.22 4.14
#